data_AF-A0AAX6F5S2-F1
#
_entry.id   AF-A0AAX6F5S2-F1
#
_cell.length_a   1.000
_cell.length_b   1.000
_cell.length_c   1.000
_cell.angle_alpha   90.00
_cell.angle_beta   90.00
_cell.angle_gamma   90.00
#
_symmetry.space_group_name_H-M   'P 1'
#
loop_
_entity.id
_entity.type
_entity.pdbx_description
1 polymer ?
#
loop_
_entity_poly.entity_id
_entity_poly.type
_entity_poly.pdbx_seq_one_letter_code
_entity_poly.pdbx_strand_id
1 'polypeptide(L)' 'MLRNGNERMSTIPRFSQIQFKGFCRFINRVLAEEFHKFLKIEDRDQEMEFQLFVERYQLVEPLIKERDAV' A
#
# COMPACT_ATOMS: atom_id res chain seq x y z
N MET A 1 12.67 -30.39 -24.49
CA MET A 1 11.84 -29.24 -24.12
C MET A 1 10.45 -29.74 -23.77
N LEU A 2 10.12 -29.82 -22.48
CA LEU A 2 8.78 -30.21 -22.01
C LEU A 2 7.87 -29.00 -22.12
N ARG A 3 7.04 -28.98 -23.18
CA ARG A 3 5.97 -27.99 -23.33
C ARG A 3 4.93 -28.28 -22.26
N ASN A 4 4.88 -27.43 -21.24
CA ASN A 4 4.09 -27.63 -20.04
C ASN A 4 2.60 -27.48 -20.39
N GLY A 5 1.86 -28.59 -20.45
CA GLY A 5 0.45 -28.65 -20.87
C GLY A 5 -0.56 -27.89 -19.99
N ASN A 6 -0.08 -27.12 -19.02
CA ASN A 6 -0.87 -26.36 -18.05
C ASN A 6 -0.79 -24.84 -18.25
N GLU A 7 -0.19 -24.34 -19.34
CA GLU A 7 -0.03 -22.90 -19.67
C GLU A 7 -1.34 -22.08 -19.76
N ARG A 8 -2.52 -22.71 -19.58
CA ARG A 8 -3.84 -22.04 -19.67
C ARG A 8 -4.81 -22.35 -18.53
N MET A 9 -4.42 -23.09 -17.50
CA MET A 9 -5.30 -23.28 -16.34
C MET A 9 -5.08 -22.15 -15.33
N SER A 10 -5.99 -21.18 -15.32
CA SER A 10 -6.05 -20.15 -14.28
C SER A 10 -6.46 -20.79 -12.96
N THR A 11 -5.48 -21.27 -12.20
CA THR A 11 -5.72 -21.74 -10.83
C THR A 11 -6.18 -20.56 -9.98
N ILE A 12 -7.27 -20.72 -9.21
CA ILE A 12 -7.71 -19.71 -8.24
C ILE A 12 -6.51 -19.41 -7.30
N PRO A 13 -6.08 -18.15 -7.18
CA PRO A 13 -4.95 -17.81 -6.33
C PRO A 13 -5.24 -18.22 -4.88
N ARG A 14 -4.21 -18.69 -4.16
CA ARG A 14 -4.37 -18.93 -2.72
C ARG A 14 -4.76 -17.62 -2.04
N PHE A 15 -5.63 -17.69 -1.02
CA PHE A 15 -6.08 -16.51 -0.27
C PHE A 15 -4.92 -15.62 0.22
N SER A 16 -3.84 -16.25 0.72
CA SER A 16 -2.62 -15.54 1.13
C SER A 16 -1.92 -14.78 -0.01
N GLN A 17 -1.97 -15.28 -1.24
CA GLN A 17 -1.40 -14.59 -2.40
C GLN A 17 -2.20 -13.33 -2.75
N ILE A 18 -3.52 -13.37 -2.58
CA ILE A 18 -4.39 -12.21 -2.80
C ILE A 18 -4.09 -11.14 -1.77
N GLN A 19 -4.03 -11.51 -0.48
CA GLN A 19 -3.72 -10.58 0.59
C GLN A 19 -2.32 -9.97 0.43
N PHE A 20 -1.31 -10.81 0.16
CA PHE A 20 0.06 -10.35 -0.04
C PHE A 20 0.17 -9.39 -1.22
N LYS A 21 -0.43 -9.74 -2.37
CA LYS A 21 -0.42 -8.88 -3.57
C LYS A 21 -1.16 -7.57 -3.32
N GLY A 22 -2.28 -7.62 -2.59
CA GLY A 22 -3.03 -6.44 -2.17
C GLY A 22 -2.19 -5.50 -1.32
N PHE A 23 -1.53 -6.03 -0.29
CA PHE A 23 -0.64 -5.27 0.58
C PHE A 23 0.54 -4.66 -0.19
N CYS A 24 1.22 -5.44 -1.03
CA CYS A 24 2.33 -4.94 -1.85
C CYS A 24 1.89 -3.83 -2.81
N ARG A 25 0.69 -3.95 -3.42
CA ARG A 25 0.13 -2.89 -4.27
C ARG A 25 -0.18 -1.63 -3.46
N PHE A 26 -0.72 -1.80 -2.26
CA PHE A 26 -1.04 -0.69 -1.39
C PHE A 26 0.20 0.13 -1.05
N ILE A 27 1.23 -0.52 -0.49
CA ILE A 27 2.45 0.13 -0.03
C ILE A 27 3.24 0.79 -1.17
N ASN A 28 3.38 0.13 -2.31
CA ASN A 28 4.24 0.61 -3.40
C ASN A 28 3.59 1.68 -4.28
N ARG A 29 2.26 1.86 -4.20
CA ARG A 29 1.55 2.75 -5.13
C ARG A 29 0.42 3.50 -4.46
N VAL A 30 -0.56 2.78 -3.91
CA VAL A 30 -1.79 3.40 -3.42
C VAL A 30 -1.50 4.37 -2.28
N LEU A 31 -0.59 4.03 -1.36
CA LEU A 31 -0.23 4.90 -0.25
C LEU A 31 0.27 6.28 -0.71
N ALA A 32 1.12 6.32 -1.75
CA ALA A 32 1.58 7.58 -2.34
C ALA A 32 0.43 8.34 -3.04
N GLU A 33 -0.44 7.63 -3.76
CA GLU A 33 -1.64 8.24 -4.37
C GLU A 33 -2.57 8.85 -3.32
N GLU A 34 -2.72 8.23 -2.14
CA GLU A 34 -3.57 8.73 -1.07
C GLU A 34 -3.01 10.01 -0.41
N PHE A 35 -1.69 10.15 -0.32
CA PHE A 35 -1.08 11.41 0.14
C PHE A 35 -1.42 12.59 -0.78
N HIS A 36 -1.52 12.37 -2.09
CA HIS A 36 -1.90 13.42 -3.03
C HIS A 36 -3.39 13.76 -3.01
N LYS A 37 -4.24 12.86 -2.52
CA LYS A 37 -5.69 13.08 -2.37
C LYS A 37 -6.06 13.61 -0.99
N PHE A 38 -5.07 13.86 -0.13
CA PHE A 38 -5.33 14.26 1.24
C PHE A 38 -6.13 15.56 1.26
N LEU A 39 -7.26 15.53 1.96
CA LEU A 39 -8.19 16.65 1.99
C LEU A 39 -7.59 17.83 2.76
N LYS A 40 -8.00 19.03 2.35
CA LYS A 40 -7.77 20.25 3.11
C LYS A 40 -8.60 20.16 4.39
N ILE A 41 -7.98 20.48 5.52
CA ILE A 41 -8.64 20.51 6.82
C ILE A 41 -8.82 21.98 7.18
N GLU A 42 -10.07 22.40 7.38
CA GLU A 42 -10.41 23.73 7.84
C GLU A 42 -10.74 23.68 9.34
N ASP A 43 -10.45 24.75 10.07
CA ASP A 43 -10.96 24.90 11.42
C ASP A 43 -12.48 25.19 11.41
N ARG A 44 -13.10 25.21 12.60
CA ARG A 44 -14.57 25.34 12.70
C ARG A 44 -15.11 26.64 12.11
N ASP A 45 -14.32 27.70 12.19
CA ASP A 45 -14.71 29.05 11.78
C ASP A 45 -14.16 29.40 10.38
N GLN A 46 -13.46 28.45 9.74
CA GLN A 46 -12.83 28.57 8.41
C GLN A 46 -11.80 29.71 8.31
N GLU A 47 -11.21 30.11 9.44
CA GLU A 47 -10.17 31.15 9.50
C GLU A 47 -8.80 30.58 9.14
N MET A 48 -8.59 29.27 9.34
CA MET A 48 -7.34 28.59 9.01
C MET A 48 -7.57 27.31 8.22
N GLU A 49 -6.69 27.09 7.24
CA GLU A 49 -6.65 25.88 6.41
C GLU A 49 -5.31 25.16 6.57
N PHE A 50 -5.37 23.83 6.70
CA PHE A 50 -4.23 22.93 6.69
C PHE A 50 -4.28 22.05 5.45
N GLN A 51 -3.20 22.08 4.66
CA GLN A 51 -3.02 21.22 3.50
C GLN A 51 -1.71 20.43 3.64
N LEU A 52 -1.78 19.13 3.35
CA LEU A 52 -0.60 18.28 3.32
C LEU A 52 0.16 18.45 1.99
N PHE A 53 1.42 18.86 2.06
CA PHE A 53 2.34 18.91 0.93
C PHE A 53 3.37 17.80 1.06
N VAL A 54 3.21 16.72 0.30
CA VAL A 54 4.18 15.61 0.27
C VAL A 54 5.06 15.73 -0.97
N GLU A 55 6.35 15.99 -0.78
CA GLU A 55 7.35 15.96 -1.85
C GLU A 55 8.02 14.59 -1.99
N ARG A 56 8.28 13.91 -0.86
CA ARG A 56 8.95 12.61 -0.81
C ARG A 56 8.40 11.77 0.32
N TYR A 57 8.40 10.46 0.09
CA TYR A 57 8.02 9.44 1.06
C TYR A 57 9.04 8.29 0.96
N GLN A 58 9.39 7.71 2.10
CA GLN A 58 10.32 6.60 2.19
C GLN A 58 9.84 5.55 3.19
N LEU A 59 9.89 4.29 2.78
CA LEU A 59 9.77 3.14 3.67
C LEU A 59 11.11 2.87 4.34
N VAL A 60 11.08 2.69 5.65
CA VAL A 60 12.27 2.35 6.46
C VAL A 60 12.09 0.96 7.06
N GLU A 61 13.21 0.29 7.32
CA GLU A 61 13.17 -1.01 7.97
C GLU A 61 12.66 -0.88 9.42
N PRO A 62 11.80 -1.81 9.88
CA PRO A 62 11.36 -1.85 11.26
C PRO A 62 12.54 -2.04 12.23
N LEU A 63 12.47 -1.39 13.40
CA LEU A 63 13.52 -1.48 14.43
C LEU A 63 13.54 -2.82 15.18
N ILE A 64 12.41 -3.54 15.19
CA ILE A 64 12.22 -4.80 15.91
C ILE A 64 11.68 -5.87 14.96
N LYS A 65 11.90 -7.14 15.29
CA LYS A 65 11.41 -8.26 14.48
C LYS A 65 9.95 -8.56 14.81
N GLU A 66 9.28 -9.26 13.89
CA GLU A 66 7.87 -9.63 14.02
C GLU A 66 7.54 -10.34 15.34
N ARG A 67 8.41 -11.27 15.79
CA ARG A 67 8.19 -12.03 17.03
C ARG A 67 8.31 -11.18 18.30
N ASP A 68 9.06 -10.08 18.25
CA ASP A 68 9.29 -9.19 19.38
C ASP A 68 8.22 -8.09 19.48
N ALA A 69 7.33 -8.00 18.47
CA ALA A 69 6.27 -7.00 18.36
C ALA A 69 4.89 -7.50 18.82
N VAL A 70 4.79 -8.74 19.32
CA VAL A 70 3.55 -9.42 19.73
C VAL A 70 3.52 -9.67 21.24
#